data_AF-A0AAC8WBF9-F1
#
_entry.id   AF-A0AAC8WBF9-F1
#
_cell.length_a   1.000
_cell.length_b   1.000
_cell.length_c   1.000
_cell.angle_alpha   90.00
_cell.angle_beta   90.00
_cell.angle_gamma   90.00
#
_symmetry.space_group_name_H-M   'P 1'
#
loop_
_entity.id
_entity.type
_entity.pdbx_description
1 polymer ?
#
loop_
_entity_poly.entity_id
_entity_poly.type
_entity_poly.pdbx_seq_one_letter_code
_entity_poly.pdbx_strand_id
1 'polypeptide(L)'
;MIFAIVVVIGVTIILYRWLVKDKFISLFKDNHFPKKLIVYTIEMIVVVVLLMLMSGTPNGTIYQKLVHMTSFTNVRLQYFFIIISVILAPIVEEFHFRGLIFTYVKKTNNLITALIISSLFFGLAHSLFNPFIFITHAIVAIFIGLARNKSNGIITSIIMHMIWNLLIFLMIL
;
A
#
# COMPACT_ATOMS: atom_id res chain seq x y z
N MET A 1 9.05 6.66 -16.41
CA MET A 1 8.24 6.52 -15.17
C MET A 1 6.81 6.99 -15.36
N ILE A 2 6.54 8.26 -15.69
CA ILE A 2 5.16 8.80 -15.82
C ILE A 2 4.33 8.01 -16.84
N PHE A 3 4.88 7.75 -18.03
CA PHE A 3 4.20 6.93 -19.05
C PHE A 3 3.78 5.56 -18.51
N ALA A 4 4.67 4.88 -17.78
CA ALA A 4 4.37 3.57 -17.18
C ALA A 4 3.24 3.68 -16.16
N ILE A 5 3.23 4.70 -15.29
CA ILE A 5 2.15 4.92 -14.31
C ILE A 5 0.81 5.13 -15.02
N VAL A 6 0.77 5.95 -16.06
CA VAL A 6 -0.45 6.22 -16.85
C VAL A 6 -0.97 4.94 -17.51
N VAL A 7 -0.07 4.18 -18.15
CA VAL A 7 -0.41 2.89 -18.78
C VAL A 7 -0.97 1.92 -17.73
N VAL A 8 -0.28 1.79 -16.60
CA VAL A 8 -0.66 0.90 -15.51
C VAL A 8 -2.05 1.26 -14.97
N ILE A 9 -2.31 2.53 -14.63
CA ILE A 9 -3.64 3.02 -14.21
C ILE A 9 -4.71 2.76 -15.29
N GLY A 10 -4.39 3.06 -16.56
CA GLY A 10 -5.30 2.84 -17.67
C GLY A 10 -5.71 1.37 -17.80
N VAL A 11 -4.74 0.46 -17.71
CA VAL A 11 -4.98 -0.98 -17.69
C VAL A 11 -5.82 -1.38 -16.48
N THR A 12 -5.55 -0.85 -15.28
CA THR A 12 -6.38 -1.13 -14.09
C THR A 12 -7.83 -0.75 -14.32
N ILE A 13 -8.09 0.42 -14.90
CA ILE A 13 -9.45 0.93 -15.14
C ILE A 13 -10.19 0.04 -16.14
N ILE A 14 -9.51 -0.36 -17.22
CA ILE A 14 -10.08 -1.27 -18.23
C ILE A 14 -10.41 -2.63 -17.60
N LEU A 15 -9.46 -3.23 -16.89
CA LEU A 15 -9.66 -4.51 -16.20
C LEU A 15 -10.75 -4.42 -15.14
N TYR A 16 -10.82 -3.32 -14.40
CA TYR A 16 -11.88 -3.09 -13.41
C TYR A 16 -13.24 -3.09 -14.09
N ARG A 17 -13.40 -2.35 -15.18
CA ARG A 17 -14.67 -2.31 -15.92
C ARG A 17 -15.03 -3.68 -16.48
N TRP A 18 -14.06 -4.45 -16.96
CA TRP A 18 -14.29 -5.76 -17.55
C TRP A 18 -14.62 -6.84 -16.51
N LEU A 19 -13.85 -6.91 -15.42
CA LEU A 19 -13.95 -7.95 -14.40
C LEU A 19 -14.99 -7.62 -13.32
N VAL A 20 -14.98 -6.38 -12.80
CA VAL A 20 -15.88 -5.96 -11.72
C VAL A 20 -17.24 -5.54 -12.27
N LYS A 21 -17.32 -5.11 -13.55
CA LYS A 21 -18.56 -4.64 -14.20
C LYS A 21 -19.21 -3.42 -13.53
N ASP A 22 -18.41 -2.64 -12.81
CA ASP A 22 -18.81 -1.36 -12.20
C ASP A 22 -17.97 -0.21 -12.77
N LYS A 23 -18.39 1.04 -12.54
CA LYS A 23 -17.59 2.22 -12.92
C LYS A 23 -16.46 2.41 -11.93
N PHE A 24 -15.20 2.54 -12.38
CA PHE A 24 -14.05 2.73 -11.49
C PHE A 24 -14.22 3.88 -10.46
N ILE A 25 -14.92 4.96 -10.85
CA ILE A 25 -15.22 6.08 -9.97
C ILE A 25 -16.07 5.71 -8.74
N SER A 26 -16.77 4.57 -8.75
CA SER A 26 -17.55 4.09 -7.59
C SER A 26 -16.66 3.80 -6.38
N LEU A 27 -15.37 3.48 -6.60
CA LEU A 27 -14.40 3.23 -5.54
C LEU A 27 -14.21 4.44 -4.60
N PHE A 28 -14.48 5.64 -5.10
CA PHE A 28 -14.32 6.91 -4.37
C PHE A 28 -15.62 7.38 -3.71
N LYS A 29 -16.75 6.70 -3.95
CA LYS A 29 -18.04 7.06 -3.36
C LYS A 29 -18.23 6.37 -2.01
N ASP A 30 -19.09 6.94 -1.19
CA ASP A 30 -19.61 6.34 0.06
C ASP A 30 -18.51 5.88 1.04
N ASN A 31 -17.43 6.65 1.13
CA ASN A 31 -16.32 6.37 2.05
C ASN A 31 -16.70 6.75 3.49
N HIS A 32 -16.71 5.75 4.38
CA HIS A 32 -17.01 5.90 5.80
C HIS A 32 -15.74 5.87 6.64
N PHE A 33 -15.73 6.62 7.74
CA PHE A 33 -14.61 6.72 8.68
C PHE A 33 -15.00 6.22 10.09
N PRO A 34 -15.35 4.93 10.27
CA PRO A 34 -15.71 4.42 11.58
C PRO A 34 -14.49 4.36 12.50
N LYS A 35 -14.71 4.51 13.81
CA LYS A 35 -13.66 4.45 14.85
C LYS A 35 -12.80 3.18 14.79
N LYS A 36 -13.35 2.07 14.27
CA LYS A 36 -12.62 0.81 14.07
C LYS A 36 -11.39 0.96 13.15
N LEU A 37 -11.38 1.95 12.25
CA LEU A 37 -10.21 2.25 11.44
C LEU A 37 -9.00 2.69 12.29
N ILE A 38 -9.24 3.45 13.36
CA ILE A 38 -8.17 3.88 14.27
C ILE A 38 -7.52 2.65 14.92
N VAL A 39 -8.33 1.68 15.33
CA VAL A 39 -7.85 0.42 15.90
C VAL A 39 -6.99 -0.33 14.90
N TYR A 40 -7.46 -0.53 13.66
CA TYR A 40 -6.66 -1.18 12.61
C TYR A 40 -5.36 -0.46 12.30
N THR A 41 -5.36 0.88 12.32
CA THR A 41 -4.15 1.68 12.15
C THR A 41 -3.17 1.47 13.29
N ILE A 42 -3.63 1.52 14.54
CA ILE A 42 -2.77 1.30 15.71
C ILE A 42 -2.20 -0.13 15.71
N GLU A 43 -3.04 -1.14 15.48
CA GLU A 43 -2.61 -2.54 15.40
C GLU A 43 -1.55 -2.73 14.31
N MET A 44 -1.77 -2.16 13.12
CA MET A 44 -0.80 -2.20 12.02
C MET A 44 0.52 -1.54 12.43
N ILE A 45 0.48 -0.34 13.02
CA ILE A 45 1.68 0.38 13.45
C ILE A 45 2.46 -0.46 14.47
N VAL A 46 1.80 -1.00 15.49
CA VAL A 46 2.43 -1.82 16.53
C VAL A 46 3.08 -3.06 15.92
N VAL A 47 2.34 -3.80 15.10
CA VAL A 47 2.86 -5.01 14.46
C VAL A 47 4.09 -4.70 13.61
N VAL A 48 4.07 -3.62 12.84
CA VAL A 48 5.22 -3.33 11.98
C VAL A 48 6.41 -2.79 12.75
N VAL A 49 6.20 -1.97 13.78
CA VAL A 49 7.29 -1.54 14.67
C VAL A 49 8.00 -2.77 15.24
N LEU A 50 7.24 -3.77 15.70
CA LEU A 50 7.80 -5.02 16.21
C LEU A 50 8.59 -5.78 15.13
N LEU A 51 8.03 -5.93 13.91
CA LEU A 51 8.73 -6.56 12.80
C LEU A 51 10.03 -5.81 12.45
N MET A 52 10.01 -4.48 12.41
CA MET A 52 11.19 -3.65 12.15
C MET A 52 12.27 -3.82 13.21
N LEU A 53 11.91 -3.86 14.49
CA LEU A 53 12.85 -4.13 15.58
C LEU A 53 13.49 -5.52 15.44
N MET A 54 12.73 -6.51 14.99
CA MET A 54 13.26 -7.86 14.71
C MET A 54 14.19 -7.91 13.50
N SER A 55 14.04 -6.99 12.53
CA SER A 55 14.87 -6.96 11.33
C SER A 55 16.31 -6.49 11.57
N GLY A 56 16.58 -5.90 12.74
CA GLY A 56 17.85 -5.26 13.07
C GLY A 56 18.04 -3.98 12.25
N THR A 57 17.71 -2.83 12.82
CA THR A 57 17.84 -1.55 12.11
C THR A 57 19.30 -1.26 11.77
N PRO A 58 19.66 -1.05 10.49
CA PRO A 58 21.00 -0.59 10.15
C PRO A 58 21.20 0.83 10.69
N ASN A 59 22.30 1.04 11.44
CA ASN A 59 22.78 2.36 11.85
C ASN A 59 23.15 3.20 10.61
N GLY A 60 22.62 4.42 10.50
CA GLY A 60 22.95 5.33 9.40
C GLY A 60 21.90 6.43 9.22
N THR A 61 22.32 7.58 8.69
CA THR A 61 21.40 8.71 8.44
C THR A 61 20.43 8.41 7.31
N ILE A 62 19.24 9.03 7.32
CA ILE A 62 18.28 8.94 6.21
C ILE A 62 18.93 9.27 4.85
N TYR A 63 19.84 10.24 4.82
CA TYR A 63 20.58 10.61 3.62
C TYR A 63 21.38 9.43 3.05
N GLN A 64 22.18 8.75 3.87
CA GLN A 64 22.99 7.60 3.42
C GLN A 64 22.12 6.44 2.94
N LYS A 65 21.02 6.17 3.65
CA LYS A 65 20.07 5.11 3.27
C LYS A 65 19.37 5.43 1.94
N LEU A 66 18.95 6.68 1.74
CA LEU A 66 18.34 7.11 0.48
C LEU A 66 19.33 7.08 -0.69
N VAL A 67 20.57 7.52 -0.50
CA VAL A 67 21.62 7.40 -1.53
C VAL A 67 21.83 5.93 -1.89
N HIS A 68 21.91 5.03 -0.91
CA HIS A 68 22.09 3.61 -1.17
C HIS A 68 20.90 2.98 -1.94
N MET A 69 19.66 3.36 -1.60
CA MET A 69 18.47 2.80 -2.24
C MET A 69 18.18 3.38 -3.63
N THR A 70 18.43 4.67 -3.82
CA THR A 70 17.99 5.41 -5.02
C THR A 70 19.15 5.82 -5.93
N SER A 71 20.39 5.75 -5.44
CA SER A 71 21.58 6.36 -6.06
C SER A 71 21.49 7.89 -6.24
N PHE A 72 20.46 8.55 -5.69
CA PHE A 72 20.34 9.99 -5.77
C PHE A 72 21.20 10.66 -4.70
N THR A 73 22.25 11.36 -5.12
CA THR A 73 23.08 12.20 -4.24
C THR A 73 22.52 13.61 -4.08
N ASN A 74 21.63 14.05 -4.98
CA ASN A 74 20.99 15.35 -4.91
C ASN A 74 19.83 15.35 -3.92
N VAL A 75 19.92 16.18 -2.87
CA VAL A 75 18.90 16.30 -1.82
C VAL A 75 17.51 16.67 -2.36
N ARG A 76 17.41 17.48 -3.43
CA ARG A 76 16.11 17.81 -4.04
C ARG A 76 15.46 16.60 -4.70
N LEU A 77 16.25 15.75 -5.35
CA LEU A 77 15.75 14.50 -5.94
C LEU A 77 15.34 13.49 -4.87
N GLN A 78 16.04 13.47 -3.72
CA GLN A 78 15.66 12.65 -2.57
C GLN A 78 14.32 13.10 -1.97
N TYR A 79 14.12 14.39 -1.72
CA TYR A 79 12.83 14.89 -1.25
C TYR A 79 11.69 14.61 -2.23
N PHE A 80 11.95 14.79 -3.53
CA PHE A 80 10.99 14.44 -4.57
C PHE A 80 10.63 12.95 -4.53
N PHE A 81 11.63 12.06 -4.38
CA PHE A 81 11.42 10.63 -4.24
C PHE A 81 10.56 10.30 -3.01
N ILE A 82 10.85 10.86 -1.84
CA ILE A 82 10.04 10.65 -0.63
C ILE A 82 8.58 11.05 -0.87
N ILE A 83 8.33 12.23 -1.46
CA ILE A 83 6.96 12.70 -1.74
C ILE A 83 6.23 11.72 -2.65
N ILE A 84 6.88 11.26 -3.72
CA ILE A 84 6.30 10.29 -4.65
C ILE A 84 6.03 8.95 -3.97
N SER A 85 6.97 8.44 -3.17
CA SER A 85 6.84 7.19 -2.43
C SER A 85 5.80 7.24 -1.32
N VAL A 86 5.61 8.38 -0.65
CA VAL A 86 4.62 8.53 0.43
C VAL A 86 3.22 8.80 -0.10
N ILE A 87 3.09 9.48 -1.25
CA ILE A 87 1.79 9.95 -1.74
C ILE A 87 1.37 9.18 -3.00
N LEU A 88 2.14 9.31 -4.08
CA LEU A 88 1.71 8.85 -5.39
C LEU A 88 1.74 7.31 -5.49
N ALA A 89 2.78 6.66 -4.97
CA ALA A 89 2.90 5.21 -5.00
C ALA A 89 1.72 4.52 -4.29
N PRO A 90 1.36 4.88 -3.03
CA PRO A 90 0.18 4.34 -2.37
C PRO A 90 -1.11 4.50 -3.17
N ILE A 91 -1.35 5.66 -3.80
CA ILE A 91 -2.57 5.86 -4.60
C ILE A 91 -2.64 4.84 -5.74
N VAL A 92 -1.54 4.70 -6.50
CA VAL A 92 -1.48 3.79 -7.65
C VAL A 92 -1.59 2.34 -7.20
N GLU A 93 -0.87 1.95 -6.16
CA GLU A 93 -0.91 0.60 -5.61
C GLU A 93 -2.32 0.24 -5.12
N GLU A 94 -2.98 1.14 -4.39
CA GLU A 94 -4.34 0.91 -3.91
C GLU A 94 -5.35 0.72 -5.03
N PHE A 95 -5.17 1.35 -6.20
CA PHE A 95 -6.03 1.11 -7.36
C PHE A 95 -5.96 -0.33 -7.84
N HIS A 96 -4.79 -0.95 -7.78
CA HIS A 96 -4.57 -2.33 -8.21
C HIS A 96 -5.04 -3.30 -7.15
N PHE A 97 -4.53 -3.17 -5.93
CA PHE A 97 -4.74 -4.16 -4.90
C PHE A 97 -6.13 -4.03 -4.29
N ARG A 98 -6.58 -2.82 -3.90
CA ARG A 98 -7.87 -2.63 -3.22
C ARG A 98 -8.99 -2.30 -4.20
N GLY A 99 -8.66 -1.53 -5.23
CA GLY A 99 -9.57 -1.21 -6.33
C GLY A 99 -9.91 -2.46 -7.13
N LEU A 100 -8.94 -3.07 -7.80
CA LEU A 100 -9.18 -4.19 -8.71
C LEU A 100 -9.23 -5.55 -8.01
N ILE A 101 -8.10 -6.03 -7.46
CA ILE A 101 -7.95 -7.42 -7.00
C ILE A 101 -8.90 -7.71 -5.84
N PHE A 102 -8.84 -6.93 -4.77
CA PHE A 102 -9.69 -7.11 -3.60
C PHE A 102 -11.18 -7.03 -3.95
N THR A 103 -11.59 -6.02 -4.73
CA THR A 103 -13.02 -5.85 -5.09
C THR A 103 -13.51 -7.02 -5.93
N TYR A 104 -12.73 -7.44 -6.93
CA TYR A 104 -13.09 -8.60 -7.77
C TYR A 104 -13.22 -9.87 -6.93
N VAL A 105 -12.20 -10.22 -6.15
CA VAL A 105 -12.21 -11.44 -5.33
C VAL A 105 -13.32 -11.39 -4.28
N LYS A 106 -13.57 -10.23 -3.65
CA LYS A 106 -14.66 -10.09 -2.68
C LYS A 106 -16.04 -10.26 -3.33
N LYS A 107 -16.20 -9.87 -4.60
CA LYS A 107 -17.46 -10.00 -5.36
C LYS A 107 -17.72 -11.45 -5.78
N THR A 108 -16.66 -12.23 -6.05
CA THR A 108 -16.78 -13.64 -6.48
C THR A 108 -16.63 -14.66 -5.36
N ASN A 109 -16.05 -14.26 -4.22
CA ASN A 109 -15.76 -15.13 -3.07
C ASN A 109 -16.19 -14.45 -1.77
N ASN A 110 -15.41 -14.63 -0.69
CA ASN A 110 -15.67 -14.04 0.61
C ASN A 110 -14.58 -13.03 1.01
N LEU A 111 -14.83 -12.28 2.08
CA LEU A 111 -13.92 -11.28 2.60
C LEU A 111 -12.53 -11.84 2.94
N ILE A 112 -12.46 -13.01 3.56
CA ILE A 112 -11.19 -13.61 4.00
C ILE A 112 -10.33 -13.94 2.77
N THR A 113 -10.92 -14.56 1.74
CA THR A 113 -10.24 -14.84 0.48
C THR A 113 -9.75 -13.57 -0.19
N ALA A 114 -10.56 -12.50 -0.21
CA ALA A 114 -10.16 -11.23 -0.78
C ALA A 114 -8.98 -10.58 -0.03
N LEU A 115 -9.01 -10.63 1.31
CA LEU A 115 -7.91 -10.14 2.15
C LEU A 115 -6.63 -10.92 1.88
N ILE A 116 -6.68 -12.25 1.90
CA ILE A 116 -5.50 -13.11 1.70
C ILE A 116 -4.93 -12.89 0.30
N ILE A 117 -5.74 -13.05 -0.75
CA ILE A 117 -5.25 -12.97 -2.14
C ILE A 117 -4.66 -11.59 -2.43
N SER A 118 -5.40 -10.52 -2.13
CA SER A 118 -4.90 -9.16 -2.36
C SER A 118 -3.61 -8.87 -1.59
N SER A 119 -3.47 -9.41 -0.38
CA SER A 119 -2.29 -9.17 0.47
C SER A 119 -1.08 -9.98 0.05
N LEU A 120 -1.28 -11.22 -0.42
CA LEU A 120 -0.21 -12.03 -1.00
C LEU A 120 0.33 -11.36 -2.27
N PHE A 121 -0.54 -10.92 -3.19
CA PHE A 121 -0.10 -10.20 -4.37
C PHE A 121 0.64 -8.89 -4.03
N PHE A 122 0.18 -8.17 -3.00
CA PHE A 122 0.87 -6.98 -2.52
C PHE A 122 2.28 -7.29 -2.00
N GLY A 123 2.42 -8.32 -1.17
CA GLY A 123 3.73 -8.78 -0.68
C GLY A 123 4.65 -9.21 -1.83
N LEU A 124 4.14 -10.01 -2.78
CA LEU A 124 4.91 -10.51 -3.93
C LEU A 124 5.40 -9.35 -4.81
N ALA A 125 4.60 -8.30 -4.98
CA ALA A 125 4.98 -7.12 -5.75
C ALA A 125 6.14 -6.35 -5.12
N HIS A 126 6.33 -6.46 -3.80
CA HIS A 126 7.44 -5.83 -3.09
C HIS A 126 8.70 -6.70 -3.08
N SER A 127 8.54 -8.01 -2.93
CA SER A 127 9.68 -8.93 -2.93
C SER A 127 9.27 -10.38 -3.15
N LEU A 128 9.92 -11.02 -4.12
CA LEU A 128 9.85 -12.49 -4.33
C LEU A 128 10.94 -13.25 -3.59
N PHE A 129 12.10 -12.61 -3.36
CA PHE A 129 13.33 -13.30 -2.93
C PHE A 129 13.73 -13.02 -1.48
N ASN A 130 13.13 -12.01 -0.85
CA ASN A 130 13.30 -11.72 0.56
C ASN A 130 11.98 -12.03 1.31
N PRO A 131 11.91 -13.18 2.02
CA PRO A 131 10.71 -13.59 2.76
C PRO A 131 10.28 -12.60 3.83
N PHE A 132 11.23 -11.91 4.47
CA PHE A 132 10.93 -10.93 5.51
C PHE A 132 10.20 -9.70 4.92
N ILE A 133 10.70 -9.15 3.82
CA ILE A 133 10.05 -8.04 3.10
C ILE A 133 8.66 -8.49 2.60
N PHE A 134 8.58 -9.68 1.99
CA PHE A 134 7.33 -10.26 1.52
C PHE A 134 6.28 -10.36 2.64
N ILE A 135 6.62 -11.01 3.76
CA ILE A 135 5.71 -11.23 4.89
C ILE A 135 5.27 -9.90 5.49
N THR A 136 6.21 -8.96 5.69
CA THR A 136 5.90 -7.64 6.29
C THR A 136 4.90 -6.88 5.43
N HIS A 137 5.11 -6.80 4.12
CA HIS A 137 4.19 -6.10 3.21
C HIS A 137 2.85 -6.83 3.08
N ALA A 138 2.84 -8.16 3.09
CA ALA A 138 1.60 -8.94 3.11
C ALA A 138 0.79 -8.69 4.40
N ILE A 139 1.42 -8.63 5.57
CA ILE A 139 0.73 -8.35 6.84
C ILE A 139 0.14 -6.93 6.84
N VAL A 140 0.92 -5.93 6.47
CA VAL A 140 0.44 -4.54 6.31
C VAL A 140 -0.75 -4.49 5.35
N ALA A 141 -0.66 -5.25 4.27
CA ALA A 141 -1.71 -5.31 3.28
C ALA A 141 -3.04 -5.88 3.81
N ILE A 142 -3.01 -6.79 4.78
CA ILE A 142 -4.23 -7.28 5.44
C ILE A 142 -4.93 -6.13 6.15
N PHE A 143 -4.21 -5.32 6.92
CA PHE A 143 -4.79 -4.18 7.65
C PHE A 143 -5.36 -3.10 6.71
N ILE A 144 -4.63 -2.76 5.64
CA ILE A 144 -5.13 -1.83 4.62
C ILE A 144 -6.40 -2.39 3.94
N GLY A 145 -6.44 -3.71 3.69
CA GLY A 145 -7.63 -4.40 3.17
C GLY A 145 -8.81 -4.37 4.14
N LEU A 146 -8.58 -4.50 5.45
CA LEU A 146 -9.61 -4.35 6.48
C LEU A 146 -10.16 -2.93 6.51
N ALA A 147 -9.30 -1.92 6.36
CA ALA A 147 -9.72 -0.52 6.27
C ALA A 147 -10.57 -0.25 5.02
N ARG A 148 -10.16 -0.78 3.85
CA ARG A 148 -10.97 -0.76 2.62
C ARG A 148 -12.34 -1.40 2.86
N ASN A 149 -12.36 -2.59 3.46
CA ASN A 149 -13.62 -3.29 3.69
C ASN A 149 -14.57 -2.48 4.60
N LYS A 150 -14.02 -1.86 5.64
CA LYS A 150 -14.80 -1.21 6.67
C LYS A 150 -15.32 0.19 6.27
N SER A 151 -14.67 0.84 5.31
CA SER A 151 -15.03 2.17 4.82
C SER A 151 -15.96 2.17 3.60
N ASN A 152 -16.17 1.02 2.95
CA ASN A 152 -16.92 0.90 1.70
C ASN A 152 -16.31 1.59 0.45
N GLY A 153 -15.23 2.36 0.57
CA GLY A 153 -14.43 2.86 -0.56
C GLY A 153 -12.91 2.77 -0.35
N ILE A 154 -12.12 3.28 -1.29
CA ILE A 154 -10.64 3.13 -1.26
C ILE A 154 -9.91 4.28 -0.55
N ILE A 155 -10.60 5.36 -0.16
CA ILE A 155 -9.94 6.54 0.39
C ILE A 155 -9.24 6.22 1.72
N THR A 156 -9.91 5.46 2.58
CA THR A 156 -9.33 5.08 3.88
C THR A 156 -8.13 4.16 3.74
N SER A 157 -8.13 3.28 2.74
CA SER A 157 -7.01 2.38 2.48
C SER A 157 -5.81 3.16 1.91
N ILE A 158 -6.07 4.12 1.02
CA ILE A 158 -5.05 5.09 0.55
C ILE A 158 -4.43 5.86 1.72
N ILE A 159 -5.24 6.48 2.57
CA ILE A 159 -4.76 7.26 3.72
C ILE A 159 -3.93 6.39 4.66
N MET A 160 -4.44 5.19 4.99
CA MET A 160 -3.75 4.25 5.87
C MET A 160 -2.40 3.79 5.28
N HIS A 161 -2.34 3.60 3.96
CA HIS A 161 -1.10 3.28 3.25
C HIS A 161 -0.13 4.47 3.21
N MET A 162 -0.61 5.70 3.00
CA MET A 162 0.25 6.90 3.09
C MET A 162 0.85 7.05 4.49
N ILE A 163 0.06 6.81 5.56
CA ILE A 163 0.54 6.80 6.94
C ILE A 163 1.64 5.75 7.12
N TRP A 164 1.42 4.54 6.59
CA TRP A 164 2.42 3.47 6.61
C TRP A 164 3.73 3.90 5.95
N ASN A 165 3.69 4.39 4.72
CA ASN A 165 4.91 4.81 4.01
C ASN A 165 5.60 5.98 4.71
N LEU A 166 4.85 6.93 5.26
CA LEU A 166 5.42 8.01 6.05
C LEU A 166 6.15 7.47 7.29
N LEU A 167 5.56 6.52 8.01
CA LEU A 167 6.18 5.92 9.20
C LEU A 167 7.46 5.17 8.85
N ILE A 168 7.52 4.45 7.72
CA ILE A 168 8.77 3.83 7.26
C ILE A 168 9.87 4.88 7.11
N PHE A 169 9.59 6.00 6.44
CA PHE A 169 10.58 7.07 6.28
C PHE A 169 10.96 7.73 7.61
N LEU A 170 10.01 7.90 8.54
CA LEU A 170 10.25 8.43 9.88
C LEU A 170 11.04 7.48 10.80
N MET A 171 10.97 6.17 10.59
CA MET A 171 11.74 5.18 11.35
C MET A 171 13.09 4.86 10.72
N ILE A 172 13.28 5.25 9.45
CA ILE A 172 14.57 5.23 8.77
C ILE A 172 15.46 6.41 9.23
N LEU A 173 14.85 7.51 9.68
CA LEU A 173 15.49 8.62 10.40
C LEU A 173 16.08 8.15 11.74
#